data_AF-A0A6N4TML9-F1
#
_entry.id   AF-A0A6N4TML9-F1
#
_cell.length_a   1.000
_cell.length_b   1.000
_cell.length_c   1.000
_cell.angle_alpha   90.00
_cell.angle_beta   90.00
_cell.angle_gamma   90.00
#
_symmetry.space_group_name_H-M   'P 1'
#
loop_
_entity.id
_entity.type
_entity.pdbx_description
1 polymer ?
#
loop_
_entity_poly.entity_id
_entity_poly.type
_entity_poly.pdbx_seq_one_letter_code
_entity_poly.pdbx_strand_id
1 'polypeptide(L)'
;MKAKGEKISTNAKLIKKNQQTFEDLASGKGIPIPKELYELVFETKDGTISFTVSEYEYHVVNEKDEAQLTYIPHKHYNELISFGDKIKEFTM
;
A
#
# COMPACT_ATOMS: atom_id res chain seq x y z
N MET A 1 10.13 22.71 4.24
CA MET A 1 9.98 21.86 3.05
C MET A 1 10.43 20.46 3.44
N LYS A 2 9.50 19.50 3.58
CA LYS A 2 9.88 18.11 3.92
C LYS A 2 10.69 17.55 2.74
N ALA A 3 11.88 17.01 3.01
CA ALA A 3 12.65 16.28 2.01
C ALA A 3 11.76 15.15 1.47
N LYS A 4 11.29 15.27 0.22
CA LYS A 4 10.60 14.16 -0.46
C LYS A 4 11.65 13.06 -0.58
N GLY A 5 11.41 11.92 0.06
CA GLY A 5 12.25 10.74 -0.13
C GLY A 5 12.35 10.43 -1.63
N GLU A 6 13.47 9.85 -2.04
CA GLU A 6 13.70 9.52 -3.45
C GLU A 6 12.61 8.55 -3.94
N LYS A 7 11.91 8.94 -5.00
CA LYS A 7 10.88 8.10 -5.62
C LYS A 7 11.54 7.01 -6.44
N ILE A 8 11.17 5.76 -6.19
CA ILE A 8 11.55 4.61 -7.02
C ILE A 8 10.38 4.27 -7.94
N SER A 9 10.68 4.03 -9.21
CA SER A 9 9.69 3.55 -10.19
C SER A 9 10.18 2.27 -10.84
N THR A 10 9.31 1.26 -10.89
CA THR A 10 9.62 -0.05 -11.48
C THR A 10 8.36 -0.67 -12.08
N ASN A 11 8.52 -1.61 -13.01
CA ASN A 11 7.39 -2.42 -13.46
C ASN A 11 7.09 -3.48 -12.39
N ALA A 12 5.81 -3.65 -12.09
CA ALA A 12 5.38 -4.56 -11.05
C ALA A 12 4.07 -5.25 -11.39
N LYS A 13 3.92 -6.47 -10.88
CA LYS A 13 2.68 -7.25 -10.94
C LYS A 13 2.06 -7.36 -9.56
N LEU A 14 0.79 -7.01 -9.40
CA LEU A 14 0.08 -7.27 -8.16
C LEU A 14 -0.18 -8.78 -8.04
N ILE A 15 0.53 -9.47 -7.15
CA ILE A 15 0.45 -10.94 -7.02
C ILE A 15 -0.45 -11.39 -5.88
N LYS A 16 -0.73 -10.52 -4.90
CA LYS A 16 -1.57 -10.86 -3.75
C LYS A 16 -2.21 -9.65 -3.11
N LYS A 17 -3.42 -9.82 -2.61
CA LYS A 17 -4.13 -8.87 -1.75
C LYS A 17 -4.40 -9.52 -0.38
N ASN A 18 -3.95 -8.90 0.71
CA ASN A 18 -4.23 -9.35 2.07
C ASN A 18 -5.16 -8.36 2.78
N GLN A 19 -6.13 -8.86 3.53
CA GLN A 19 -7.01 -8.10 4.40
C GLN A 19 -6.97 -8.75 5.79
N GLN A 20 -6.73 -7.94 6.82
CA GLN A 20 -6.71 -8.41 8.21
C GLN A 20 -7.57 -7.50 9.08
N THR A 21 -8.53 -8.09 9.77
CA THR A 21 -9.29 -7.42 10.82
C THR A 21 -8.53 -7.53 12.14
N PHE A 22 -8.36 -6.41 12.84
CA PHE A 22 -7.81 -6.40 14.20
C PHE A 22 -8.69 -5.60 15.15
N GLU A 23 -8.72 -6.04 16.40
CA GLU A 23 -9.40 -5.35 17.48
C GLU A 23 -8.47 -4.31 18.08
N ASP A 24 -8.79 -3.03 17.92
CA ASP A 24 -8.02 -1.96 18.54
C ASP A 24 -8.41 -1.83 20.03
N LEU A 25 -7.58 -2.42 20.90
CA LEU A 25 -7.74 -2.38 22.36
C LEU A 25 -7.20 -1.08 22.99
N ALA A 26 -6.79 -0.08 22.21
CA ALA A 26 -6.09 1.11 22.71
C ALA A 26 -6.88 2.00 23.68
N SER A 27 -8.20 1.83 23.80
CA SER A 27 -8.98 2.46 24.88
C SER A 27 -9.34 1.41 25.92
N GLY A 28 -8.57 1.31 27.01
CA GLY A 28 -8.70 0.30 28.07
C GLY A 28 -10.04 0.24 28.86
N LYS A 29 -11.15 0.73 28.30
CA LYS A 29 -12.54 0.59 28.78
C LYS A 29 -13.60 0.58 27.65
N GLY A 30 -13.21 0.49 26.38
CA GLY A 30 -14.12 0.62 25.23
C GLY A 30 -14.42 -0.71 24.54
N ILE A 31 -15.59 -0.81 23.90
CA ILE A 31 -15.95 -1.90 22.98
C ILE A 31 -14.87 -1.95 21.88
N PRO A 32 -14.31 -3.13 21.57
CA PRO A 32 -13.35 -3.27 20.48
C PRO A 32 -13.95 -2.73 19.19
N ILE A 33 -13.29 -1.73 18.59
CA ILE A 33 -13.67 -1.27 17.25
C ILE A 33 -12.85 -2.10 16.27
N PRO A 34 -13.48 -2.91 15.40
CA PRO A 34 -12.76 -3.63 14.38
C PRO A 34 -12.14 -2.62 13.41
N LYS A 35 -10.84 -2.74 13.19
CA LYS A 35 -10.11 -2.01 12.17
C LYS A 35 -9.61 -2.98 11.12
N GLU A 36 -9.68 -2.54 9.87
CA GLU A 36 -9.19 -3.30 8.73
C GLU A 36 -7.80 -2.80 8.33
N LEU A 37 -6.89 -3.74 8.12
CA LEU A 37 -5.59 -3.51 7.54
C LEU A 37 -5.58 -4.11 6.12
N TYR A 38 -5.34 -3.27 5.12
CA TYR A 38 -5.26 -3.68 3.73
C TYR A 38 -3.81 -3.66 3.26
N GLU A 39 -3.34 -4.76 2.69
CA GLU A 39 -2.00 -4.88 2.14
C GLU A 39 -2.04 -5.38 0.69
N LEU A 40 -1.22 -4.75 -0.15
CA LEU A 40 -0.97 -5.15 -1.54
C LEU A 40 0.46 -5.67 -1.67
N VAL A 41 0.63 -6.82 -2.30
CA VAL A 41 1.94 -7.45 -2.52
C VAL A 41 2.24 -7.51 -4.00
N PHE A 42 3.34 -6.87 -4.40
CA PHE A 42 3.76 -6.77 -5.78
C PHE A 42 5.03 -7.58 -6.02
N GLU A 43 5.09 -8.26 -7.16
CA GLU A 43 6.31 -8.84 -7.71
C GLU A 43 6.97 -7.82 -8.63
N THR A 44 8.27 -7.60 -8.41
CA THR A 44 9.12 -6.75 -9.25
C THR A 44 10.35 -7.56 -9.69
N LYS A 45 11.13 -7.01 -10.62
CA LYS A 45 12.40 -7.63 -11.05
C LYS A 45 13.40 -7.85 -9.90
N ASP A 46 13.33 -7.04 -8.85
CA ASP A 46 14.27 -7.04 -7.72
C ASP A 46 13.73 -7.85 -6.52
N GLY A 47 12.54 -8.44 -6.67
CA GLY A 47 11.87 -9.24 -5.65
C GLY A 47 10.47 -8.72 -5.32
N THR A 48 9.93 -9.22 -4.21
CA THR A 48 8.58 -8.89 -3.74
C THR A 48 8.61 -7.68 -2.82
N ILE A 49 7.64 -6.78 -3.00
CA ILE A 49 7.44 -5.60 -2.17
C ILE A 49 5.98 -5.51 -1.72
N SER A 50 5.73 -5.14 -0.47
CA SER A 50 4.38 -4.94 0.05
C SER A 50 4.13 -3.53 0.54
N PHE A 51 2.86 -3.13 0.49
CA PHE A 51 2.37 -1.82 0.90
C PHE A 51 1.11 -1.98 1.72
N THR A 52 1.09 -1.38 2.90
CA THR A 52 -0.17 -1.10 3.61
C THR A 52 -0.83 0.10 2.95
N VAL A 53 -2.08 -0.05 2.54
CA VAL A 53 -2.82 0.95 1.76
C VAL A 53 -4.18 1.24 2.40
N SER A 54 -4.85 2.27 1.91
CA SER A 54 -6.26 2.52 2.24
C SER A 54 -7.19 1.47 1.62
N GLU A 55 -8.41 1.35 2.17
CA GLU A 55 -9.48 0.54 1.58
C GLU A 55 -9.75 0.90 0.11
N TYR A 56 -9.74 2.20 -0.21
CA TYR A 56 -9.97 2.68 -1.58
C TYR A 56 -8.92 2.15 -2.55
N GLU A 57 -7.63 2.35 -2.22
CA GLU A 57 -6.50 1.86 -3.03
C GLU A 57 -6.52 0.34 -3.17
N TYR A 58 -6.90 -0.37 -2.11
CA TYR A 58 -7.05 -1.82 -2.14
C TYR A 58 -8.11 -2.26 -3.14
N HIS A 59 -9.27 -1.61 -3.21
CA HIS A 59 -10.37 -2.04 -4.06
C HIS A 59 -10.26 -1.64 -5.54
N VAL A 60 -9.47 -0.61 -5.88
CA VAL A 60 -9.30 -0.18 -7.28
C VAL A 60 -8.33 -1.03 -8.11
N VAL A 61 -7.60 -1.95 -7.46
CA VAL A 61 -6.64 -2.85 -8.11
C VAL A 61 -7.07 -4.31 -8.00
N ASN A 62 -6.66 -5.13 -8.97
CA ASN A 62 -6.92 -6.56 -9.05
C ASN A 62 -5.62 -7.36 -9.11
N GLU A 63 -5.63 -8.54 -8.51
CA GLU A 63 -4.52 -9.48 -8.68
C GLU A 63 -4.29 -9.76 -10.18
N LYS A 64 -3.02 -9.92 -10.54
CA LYS A 64 -2.48 -10.04 -11.90
C LYS A 64 -2.45 -8.74 -12.70
N ASP A 65 -2.89 -7.62 -12.15
CA ASP A 65 -2.60 -6.32 -12.76
C ASP A 65 -1.09 -6.11 -12.88
N GLU A 66 -0.65 -5.65 -14.05
CA GLU A 66 0.74 -5.32 -14.34
C GLU A 66 0.81 -3.88 -14.82
N ALA A 67 1.60 -3.05 -14.12
CA ALA A 67 1.77 -1.65 -14.46
C ALA A 67 3.06 -1.07 -13.86
N GLN A 68 3.32 0.20 -14.14
CA GLN A 68 4.37 0.94 -13.45
C GLN A 68 3.93 1.22 -12.00
N LEU A 69 4.76 0.80 -11.05
CA LEU A 69 4.66 1.05 -9.62
C LEU A 69 5.65 2.14 -9.23
N THR A 70 5.17 3.18 -8.54
CA THR A 70 6.00 4.24 -7.97
C THR A 70 5.80 4.30 -6.46
N TYR A 71 6.90 4.35 -5.71
CA TYR A 71 6.87 4.39 -4.26
C TYR A 71 8.05 5.16 -3.66
N ILE A 72 7.93 5.52 -2.39
CA ILE A 72 9.03 6.10 -1.60
C ILE A 72 9.41 5.10 -0.50
N PRO A 73 10.65 4.59 -0.48
CA PRO A 73 11.12 3.75 0.61
C PRO A 73 11.38 4.61 1.86
N HIS A 74 10.80 4.21 2.98
CA HIS A 74 11.13 4.73 4.31
C HIS A 74 11.92 3.67 5.08
N LYS A 75 12.51 4.05 6.22
CA LYS A 75 13.34 3.15 7.04
C LYS A 75 12.62 1.84 7.45
N HIS A 76 11.30 1.88 7.60
CA HIS A 76 10.51 0.77 8.15
C HIS A 76 9.30 0.37 7.30
N TYR A 77 9.00 1.08 6.21
CA TYR A 77 7.85 0.81 5.36
C TYR A 77 8.08 1.43 3.97
N ASN A 78 7.28 1.02 2.99
CA ASN A 78 7.25 1.67 1.69
C ASN A 78 5.94 2.45 1.56
N GLU A 79 6.02 3.69 1.11
CA GLU A 79 4.85 4.53 0.82
C GLU A 79 4.49 4.38 -0.65
N LEU A 80 3.33 3.80 -0.93
CA LEU A 80 2.80 3.69 -2.28
C LEU A 80 2.42 5.09 -2.78
N ILE A 81 2.93 5.49 -3.95
CA ILE A 81 2.62 6.78 -4.58
C ILE A 81 1.65 6.60 -5.75
N SER A 82 1.91 5.61 -6.61
CA SER A 82 1.02 5.30 -7.73
C SER A 82 1.21 3.89 -8.26
N PHE A 83 0.18 3.37 -8.93
CA PHE A 83 0.22 2.10 -9.65
C PHE A 83 -0.66 2.18 -10.90
N GLY A 84 0.00 2.29 -12.06
CA GLY A 84 -0.65 2.56 -13.34
C GLY A 84 -1.62 3.74 -13.28
N ASP A 85 -2.78 3.60 -13.91
CA ASP A 85 -3.86 4.58 -13.85
C ASP A 85 -4.82 4.38 -12.67
N LYS A 86 -4.61 3.31 -11.87
CA LYS A 86 -5.56 2.86 -10.84
C LYS A 86 -5.33 3.57 -9.50
N ILE A 87 -4.08 3.78 -9.13
CA ILE A 87 -3.69 4.50 -7.92
C ILE A 87 -2.84 5.70 -8.35
N LYS A 88 -3.23 6.91 -7.90
CA LYS A 88 -2.60 8.17 -8.32
C LYS A 88 -2.15 8.99 -7.11
N GLU A 89 -1.04 9.71 -7.27
CA GLU A 89 -0.55 10.67 -6.29
C GLU A 89 -1.59 11.80 -6.13
N PHE A 90 -2.16 11.94 -4.94
CA PHE A 90 -3.00 13.10 -4.62
C PHE A 90 -2.12 14.35 -4.58
N THR A 91 -2.23 15.16 -5.63
CA THR A 91 -1.69 16.52 -5.64
C THR A 91 -2.80 17.45 -5.13
N MET A 92 -2.70 17.85 -3.86
CA MET A 92 -3.48 18.97 -3.32
C MET A 92 -2.93 20.31 -3.81
#